data_AF-A0A6N6M874-F1
#
_entry.id   AF-A0A6N6M874-F1
#
_cell.length_a   1.000
_cell.length_b   1.000
_cell.length_c   1.000
_cell.angle_alpha   90.00
_cell.angle_beta   90.00
_cell.angle_gamma   90.00
#
_symmetry.space_group_name_H-M   'P 1'
#
loop_
_entity.id
_entity.type
_entity.pdbx_description
1 polymer ?
#
loop_
_entity_poly.entity_id
_entity_poly.type
_entity_poly.pdbx_seq_one_letter_code
_entity_poly.pdbx_strand_id
1 'polypeptide(L)'
;MSTTKIGFKNSKGEKIAAVIDFPFDQKPAAYAILAHCFTCSKNFNGVRNVSHGLTQNGIAVLRFDFTGLGESTGEFSDTNFTTNIEDLKAAYQFMEDEYEAPEILLGHSLGGAAVLYAAAELEKVKAIVTIGAPSTPDHVTHLIKDKIPEIEEKGYAKVNLAGREFEIEKHFLESLKRKTIEEVMKGNRGKALLVMHSPQDKVVEIANARRIYESAHHPKSFITLNKADHLLTKKSDAQYAGRIVAEWVKKYVEEQDKVAVRSKSHVAAELDVEDNFTTYIKAGRHDLVADEPEKVGGDDYGPDPYALIASGLAACTAMTVKMYAQRKGWALTDVKVHIDHSKDHAHDCKEEQDSNSKIDVFDRKIEFIGDLNDEQKRKLLQIANKCPVHKTLNNASTIETTMQ
;
A
#
# COMPACT_ATOMS: atom_id res chain seq x y z
N MET A 1 -5.89 -1.03 -6.78
CA MET A 1 -5.96 -1.50 -5.38
C MET A 1 -7.29 -2.16 -5.25
N SER A 2 -7.30 -3.49 -5.32
CA SER A 2 -8.52 -4.27 -5.08
C SER A 2 -8.78 -4.33 -3.57
N THR A 3 -10.04 -4.13 -3.17
CA THR A 3 -10.47 -4.27 -1.78
C THR A 3 -11.55 -5.32 -1.70
N THR A 4 -11.29 -6.41 -0.99
CA THR A 4 -12.25 -7.50 -0.78
C THR A 4 -12.88 -7.37 0.59
N LYS A 5 -14.23 -7.33 0.64
CA LYS A 5 -14.98 -7.37 1.89
C LYS A 5 -15.07 -8.82 2.39
N ILE A 6 -14.79 -9.02 3.66
CA ILE A 6 -14.81 -10.34 4.30
C ILE A 6 -15.40 -10.23 5.71
N GLY A 7 -15.60 -11.39 6.34
CA GLY A 7 -15.91 -11.43 7.76
C GLY A 7 -15.54 -12.77 8.37
N PHE A 8 -15.15 -12.74 9.63
CA PHE A 8 -14.75 -13.92 10.40
C PHE A 8 -15.45 -13.90 11.76
N LYS A 9 -15.28 -14.97 12.54
CA LYS A 9 -15.81 -15.04 13.91
C LYS A 9 -14.68 -14.87 14.92
N ASN A 10 -14.94 -14.14 16.00
CA ASN A 10 -14.03 -14.12 17.14
C ASN A 10 -14.25 -15.34 18.05
N SER A 11 -13.51 -15.42 19.15
CA SER A 11 -13.58 -16.52 20.12
C SER A 11 -14.93 -16.66 20.83
N LYS A 12 -15.76 -15.60 20.82
CA LYS A 12 -17.14 -15.61 21.34
C LYS A 12 -18.18 -15.96 20.29
N GLY A 13 -17.78 -16.18 19.04
CA GLY A 13 -18.68 -16.47 17.91
C GLY A 13 -19.31 -15.23 17.28
N GLU A 14 -18.91 -14.03 17.69
CA GLU A 14 -19.37 -12.76 17.12
C GLU A 14 -18.75 -12.54 15.75
N LYS A 15 -19.53 -11.99 14.83
CA LYS A 15 -19.07 -11.68 13.47
C LYS A 15 -18.26 -10.39 13.46
N ILE A 16 -17.01 -10.50 13.04
CA ILE A 16 -16.09 -9.39 12.81
C ILE A 16 -16.11 -9.03 11.33
N ALA A 17 -16.42 -7.77 11.02
CA ALA A 17 -16.43 -7.24 9.67
C ALA A 17 -15.05 -6.71 9.29
N ALA A 18 -14.50 -7.19 8.18
CA ALA A 18 -13.16 -6.85 7.75
C ALA A 18 -13.08 -6.59 6.24
N VAL A 19 -11.96 -6.01 5.83
CA VAL A 19 -11.60 -5.80 4.44
C VAL A 19 -10.12 -6.12 4.28
N ILE A 20 -9.78 -6.78 3.18
CA ILE A 20 -8.39 -6.96 2.76
C ILE A 20 -8.15 -6.06 1.57
N ASP A 21 -7.16 -5.19 1.72
CA ASP A 21 -6.64 -4.41 0.62
C ASP A 21 -5.45 -5.12 0.00
N PHE A 22 -5.54 -5.42 -1.29
CA PHE A 22 -4.46 -6.08 -2.02
C PHE A 22 -3.54 -5.07 -2.71
N PRO A 23 -2.25 -5.42 -2.89
CA PRO A 23 -1.45 -4.71 -3.87
C PRO A 23 -2.13 -4.81 -5.23
N PHE A 24 -1.77 -3.88 -6.09
CA PHE A 24 -2.34 -3.74 -7.41
C PHE A 24 -2.22 -4.99 -8.27
N ASP A 25 -1.13 -5.73 -8.10
CA ASP A 25 -0.78 -6.93 -8.85
C ASP A 25 -1.36 -8.18 -8.16
N GLN A 26 -2.28 -8.01 -7.20
CA GLN A 26 -2.98 -9.02 -6.38
C GLN A 26 -2.09 -10.10 -5.73
N LYS A 27 -0.77 -9.94 -5.79
CA LYS A 27 0.25 -10.89 -5.36
C LYS A 27 1.06 -10.27 -4.23
N PRO A 28 0.56 -10.34 -2.98
CA PRO A 28 1.26 -9.76 -1.85
C PRO A 28 2.59 -10.45 -1.58
N ALA A 29 3.62 -9.63 -1.40
CA ALA A 29 4.92 -10.08 -0.90
C ALA A 29 4.85 -10.42 0.61
N ALA A 30 3.87 -9.84 1.31
CA ALA A 30 3.59 -10.09 2.72
C ALA A 30 2.16 -9.65 3.08
N TYR A 31 1.66 -10.19 4.20
CA TYR A 31 0.40 -9.77 4.79
C TYR A 31 0.62 -8.98 6.09
N ALA A 32 -0.17 -7.93 6.25
CA ALA A 32 -0.19 -7.09 7.45
C ALA A 32 -1.60 -7.00 8.03
N ILE A 33 -1.70 -6.88 9.36
CA ILE A 33 -2.94 -6.46 10.01
C ILE A 33 -2.77 -5.03 10.50
N LEU A 34 -3.74 -4.16 10.20
CA LEU A 34 -3.80 -2.78 10.67
C LEU A 34 -4.97 -2.59 11.66
N ALA A 35 -4.65 -2.66 12.95
CA ALA A 35 -5.57 -2.39 14.05
C ALA A 35 -5.79 -0.87 14.24
N HIS A 36 -7.04 -0.42 14.14
CA HIS A 36 -7.37 1.02 14.20
C HIS A 36 -7.57 1.55 15.64
N CYS A 37 -7.81 2.86 15.76
CA CYS A 37 -8.09 3.55 17.02
C CYS A 37 -9.40 3.11 17.69
N PHE A 38 -9.47 3.27 19.02
CA PHE A 38 -10.56 2.78 19.90
C PHE A 38 -11.99 3.15 19.45
N THR A 39 -12.19 4.32 18.85
CA THR A 39 -13.52 4.81 18.42
C THR A 39 -13.65 4.93 16.91
N CYS A 40 -12.65 4.43 16.19
CA CYS A 40 -12.58 4.50 14.75
C CYS A 40 -13.27 3.29 14.13
N SER A 41 -13.26 3.26 12.80
CA SER A 41 -13.64 2.07 12.04
C SER A 41 -12.54 1.78 11.04
N LYS A 42 -12.57 0.58 10.46
CA LYS A 42 -11.75 0.20 9.31
C LYS A 42 -11.82 1.24 8.19
N ASN A 43 -12.94 1.95 8.03
CA ASN A 43 -13.17 2.95 6.99
C ASN A 43 -12.60 4.34 7.28
N PHE A 44 -11.97 4.56 8.44
CA PHE A 44 -11.40 5.85 8.80
C PHE A 44 -10.28 6.27 7.83
N ASN A 45 -10.32 7.53 7.36
CA ASN A 45 -9.45 8.02 6.28
C ASN A 45 -7.94 7.87 6.59
N GLY A 46 -7.50 8.12 7.82
CA GLY A 46 -6.09 7.95 8.19
C GLY A 46 -5.64 6.50 8.00
N VAL A 47 -6.42 5.55 8.51
CA VAL A 47 -6.16 4.10 8.42
C VAL A 47 -6.20 3.61 6.98
N ARG A 48 -7.19 4.05 6.18
CA ARG A 48 -7.26 3.73 4.73
C ARG A 48 -6.05 4.24 3.97
N ASN A 49 -5.60 5.46 4.25
CA ASN A 49 -4.45 6.06 3.56
C ASN A 49 -3.11 5.44 3.99
N VAL A 50 -2.99 4.99 5.25
CA VAL A 50 -1.85 4.16 5.68
C VAL A 50 -1.85 2.84 4.91
N SER A 51 -2.98 2.11 4.89
CA SER A 51 -3.12 0.86 4.12
C SER A 51 -2.76 1.04 2.64
N HIS A 52 -3.21 2.14 2.03
CA HIS A 52 -2.85 2.48 0.66
C HIS A 52 -1.33 2.65 0.46
N GLY A 53 -0.61 3.23 1.42
CA GLY A 53 0.85 3.34 1.35
C GLY A 53 1.56 1.99 1.41
N LEU A 54 1.01 1.00 2.12
CA LEU A 54 1.52 -0.37 2.17
C LEU A 54 1.24 -1.15 0.88
N THR A 55 0.00 -1.11 0.39
CA THR A 55 -0.42 -1.82 -0.84
C THR A 55 0.29 -1.32 -2.10
N GLN A 56 0.64 -0.03 -2.16
CA GLN A 56 1.51 0.52 -3.22
C GLN A 56 2.91 -0.10 -3.24
N ASN A 57 3.32 -0.79 -2.18
CA ASN A 57 4.62 -1.41 -2.03
C ASN A 57 4.54 -2.93 -1.84
N GLY A 58 3.47 -3.56 -2.35
CA GLY A 58 3.38 -5.02 -2.42
C GLY A 58 2.88 -5.72 -1.16
N ILE A 59 2.40 -4.99 -0.14
CA ILE A 59 1.92 -5.60 1.10
C ILE A 59 0.39 -5.60 1.13
N ALA A 60 -0.24 -6.77 1.28
CA ALA A 60 -1.68 -6.85 1.52
C ALA A 60 -1.99 -6.48 2.97
N VAL A 61 -3.10 -5.76 3.18
CA VAL A 61 -3.45 -5.22 4.51
C VAL A 61 -4.87 -5.62 4.88
N LEU A 62 -5.00 -6.40 5.95
CA LEU A 62 -6.26 -6.63 6.63
C LEU A 62 -6.58 -5.43 7.53
N ARG A 63 -7.77 -4.85 7.36
CA ARG A 63 -8.39 -3.90 8.29
C ARG A 63 -9.72 -4.48 8.77
N PHE A 64 -9.99 -4.42 10.06
CA PHE A 64 -11.23 -4.95 10.64
C PHE A 64 -11.81 -3.96 11.63
N ASP A 65 -13.12 -4.03 11.85
CA ASP A 65 -13.77 -3.33 12.95
C ASP A 65 -13.73 -4.21 14.20
N PHE A 66 -13.26 -3.70 15.34
CA PHE A 66 -13.37 -4.45 16.61
C PHE A 66 -14.84 -4.75 16.95
N THR A 67 -15.07 -5.71 17.83
CA THR A 67 -16.41 -6.02 18.38
C THR A 67 -17.13 -4.74 18.79
N GLY A 68 -18.44 -4.66 18.52
CA GLY A 68 -19.26 -3.49 18.89
C GLY A 68 -18.96 -2.20 18.09
N LEU A 69 -18.07 -2.23 17.10
CA LEU A 69 -17.74 -1.09 16.25
C LEU A 69 -18.09 -1.35 14.78
N GLY A 70 -18.44 -0.26 14.10
CA GLY A 70 -18.63 -0.24 12.64
C GLY A 70 -19.67 -1.25 12.16
N GLU A 71 -19.24 -2.23 11.37
CA GLU A 71 -20.09 -3.29 10.82
C GLU A 71 -19.94 -4.64 11.56
N SER A 72 -19.13 -4.70 12.61
CA SER A 72 -19.00 -5.89 13.47
C SER A 72 -20.19 -6.02 14.40
N THR A 73 -20.60 -7.25 14.70
CA THR A 73 -21.67 -7.53 15.67
C THR A 73 -21.18 -7.38 17.12
N GLY A 74 -22.09 -7.52 18.08
CA GLY A 74 -21.83 -7.29 19.50
C GLY A 74 -22.22 -5.88 19.93
N GLU A 75 -22.25 -5.63 21.24
CA GLU A 75 -22.48 -4.28 21.78
C GLU A 75 -21.16 -3.61 22.16
N PHE A 76 -21.07 -2.29 21.96
CA PHE A 76 -19.88 -1.53 22.35
C PHE A 76 -19.65 -1.58 23.87
N SER A 77 -20.71 -1.66 24.66
CA SER A 77 -20.67 -1.85 26.12
C SER A 77 -19.84 -3.06 26.52
N ASP A 78 -19.91 -4.16 25.76
CA ASP A 78 -19.15 -5.39 25.97
C ASP A 78 -17.68 -5.32 25.48
N THR A 79 -17.31 -4.22 24.81
CA THR A 79 -16.01 -4.06 24.17
C THR A 79 -15.00 -3.47 25.15
N ASN A 80 -13.89 -4.18 25.34
CA ASN A 80 -12.80 -3.73 26.20
C ASN A 80 -11.41 -4.06 25.63
N PHE A 81 -10.37 -3.64 26.33
CA PHE A 81 -9.01 -3.82 25.82
C PHE A 81 -8.64 -5.31 25.65
N THR A 82 -9.20 -6.19 26.49
CA THR A 82 -9.04 -7.64 26.34
C THR A 82 -9.72 -8.15 25.08
N THR A 83 -10.98 -7.78 24.84
CA THR A 83 -11.69 -8.23 23.63
C THR A 83 -11.02 -7.72 22.37
N ASN A 84 -10.45 -6.52 22.38
CA ASN A 84 -9.68 -6.00 21.25
C ASN A 84 -8.44 -6.86 20.94
N ILE A 85 -7.73 -7.35 21.97
CA ILE A 85 -6.60 -8.26 21.77
C ILE A 85 -7.10 -9.60 21.19
N GLU A 86 -8.21 -10.14 21.70
CA GLU A 86 -8.77 -11.40 21.23
C GLU A 86 -9.33 -11.31 19.80
N ASP A 87 -9.96 -10.19 19.43
CA ASP A 87 -10.41 -9.92 18.06
C ASP A 87 -9.22 -9.80 17.11
N LEU A 88 -8.13 -9.16 17.54
CA LEU A 88 -6.89 -9.09 16.76
C LEU A 88 -6.25 -10.47 16.56
N LYS A 89 -6.26 -11.32 17.59
CA LYS A 89 -5.80 -12.72 17.46
C LYS A 89 -6.72 -13.53 16.54
N ALA A 90 -8.03 -13.32 16.60
CA ALA A 90 -8.97 -13.95 15.69
C ALA A 90 -8.75 -13.49 14.23
N ALA A 91 -8.47 -12.20 14.03
CA ALA A 91 -8.09 -11.65 12.73
C ALA A 91 -6.81 -12.29 12.20
N TYR A 92 -5.81 -12.49 13.08
CA TYR A 92 -4.58 -13.19 12.76
C TYR A 92 -4.82 -14.64 12.36
N GLN A 93 -5.58 -15.38 13.15
CA GLN A 93 -5.89 -16.79 12.88
C GLN A 93 -6.65 -16.93 11.56
N PHE A 94 -7.63 -16.08 11.30
CA PHE A 94 -8.36 -16.06 10.03
C PHE A 94 -7.42 -15.86 8.83
N MET A 95 -6.46 -14.94 8.92
CA MET A 95 -5.48 -14.74 7.84
C MET A 95 -4.56 -15.95 7.69
N GLU A 96 -4.15 -16.57 8.79
CA GLU A 96 -3.32 -17.77 8.76
C GLU A 96 -4.04 -18.97 8.13
N ASP A 97 -5.35 -19.10 8.34
CA ASP A 97 -6.16 -20.21 7.85
C ASP A 97 -6.59 -20.04 6.38
N GLU A 98 -6.99 -18.83 5.98
CA GLU A 98 -7.60 -18.56 4.66
C GLU A 98 -6.63 -17.91 3.66
N TYR A 99 -5.53 -17.33 4.13
CA TYR A 99 -4.52 -16.64 3.33
C TYR A 99 -3.12 -17.09 3.77
N GLU A 100 -2.29 -16.15 4.24
CA GLU A 100 -1.04 -16.45 4.90
C GLU A 100 -0.97 -15.74 6.24
N ALA A 101 -0.21 -16.33 7.15
CA ALA A 101 0.02 -15.78 8.47
C ALA A 101 0.66 -14.38 8.37
N PRO A 102 0.03 -13.33 8.94
CA PRO A 102 0.56 -11.99 8.88
C PRO A 102 1.91 -11.86 9.59
N GLU A 103 2.94 -11.43 8.87
CA GLU A 103 4.27 -11.20 9.45
C GLU A 103 4.40 -9.81 10.06
N ILE A 104 3.45 -8.91 9.75
CA ILE A 104 3.45 -7.50 10.13
C ILE A 104 2.18 -7.18 10.93
N LEU A 105 2.36 -6.63 12.13
CA LEU A 105 1.27 -6.02 12.89
C LEU A 105 1.46 -4.51 12.99
N LEU A 106 0.48 -3.76 12.50
CA LEU A 106 0.41 -2.30 12.56
C LEU A 106 -0.74 -1.88 13.46
N GLY A 107 -0.51 -0.91 14.35
CA GLY A 107 -1.57 -0.39 15.20
C GLY A 107 -1.52 1.13 15.33
N HIS A 108 -2.69 1.76 15.22
CA HIS A 108 -2.86 3.20 15.41
C HIS A 108 -3.52 3.51 16.76
N SER A 109 -3.00 4.50 17.48
CA SER A 109 -3.50 4.90 18.81
C SER A 109 -3.63 3.69 19.75
N LEU A 110 -4.81 3.44 20.36
CA LEU A 110 -5.05 2.26 21.20
C LEU A 110 -4.86 0.92 20.46
N GLY A 111 -5.11 0.87 19.16
CA GLY A 111 -4.77 -0.29 18.32
C GLY A 111 -3.26 -0.58 18.32
N GLY A 112 -2.44 0.47 18.45
CA GLY A 112 -0.99 0.38 18.66
C GLY A 112 -0.62 -0.31 19.97
N ALA A 113 -1.34 -0.04 21.06
CA ALA A 113 -1.19 -0.81 22.28
C ALA A 113 -1.66 -2.26 22.05
N ALA A 114 -2.83 -2.48 21.45
CA ALA A 114 -3.35 -3.83 21.21
C ALA A 114 -2.37 -4.72 20.43
N VAL A 115 -1.75 -4.21 19.36
CA VAL A 115 -0.75 -4.98 18.60
C VAL A 115 0.51 -5.30 19.41
N LEU A 116 0.97 -4.40 20.29
CA LEU A 116 2.12 -4.70 21.15
C LEU A 116 1.82 -5.87 22.10
N TYR A 117 0.60 -5.90 22.67
CA TYR A 117 0.19 -6.97 23.58
C TYR A 117 -0.07 -8.29 22.83
N ALA A 118 -0.78 -8.24 21.71
CA ALA A 118 -1.10 -9.43 20.92
C ALA A 118 0.17 -10.05 20.30
N ALA A 119 1.08 -9.23 19.79
CA ALA A 119 2.30 -9.71 19.14
C ALA A 119 3.12 -10.63 20.03
N ALA A 120 3.12 -10.46 21.36
CA ALA A 120 3.90 -11.30 22.26
C ALA A 120 3.48 -12.79 22.24
N GLU A 121 2.28 -13.09 21.71
CA GLU A 121 1.68 -14.42 21.66
C GLU A 121 1.60 -14.98 20.22
N LEU A 122 2.08 -14.24 19.20
CA LEU A 122 1.91 -14.60 17.79
C LEU A 122 3.26 -14.89 17.11
N GLU A 123 3.61 -16.16 16.95
CA GLU A 123 4.98 -16.59 16.61
C GLU A 123 5.49 -16.11 15.25
N LYS A 124 4.67 -16.13 14.19
CA LYS A 124 5.14 -15.75 12.83
C LYS A 124 5.22 -14.23 12.62
N VAL A 125 4.81 -13.41 13.60
CA VAL A 125 4.97 -11.96 13.53
C VAL A 125 6.45 -11.60 13.64
N LYS A 126 7.00 -10.97 12.59
CA LYS A 126 8.39 -10.53 12.52
C LYS A 126 8.54 -9.03 12.77
N ALA A 127 7.53 -8.23 12.44
CA ALA A 127 7.56 -6.78 12.55
C ALA A 127 6.31 -6.21 13.26
N ILE A 128 6.54 -5.30 14.20
CA ILE A 128 5.51 -4.58 14.93
C ILE A 128 5.69 -3.09 14.67
N VAL A 129 4.61 -2.39 14.35
CA VAL A 129 4.63 -0.94 14.14
C VAL A 129 3.52 -0.27 14.92
N THR A 130 3.88 0.81 15.61
CA THR A 130 2.92 1.65 16.31
C THR A 130 2.90 3.06 15.73
N ILE A 131 1.69 3.61 15.56
CA ILE A 131 1.48 4.96 15.06
C ILE A 131 0.64 5.73 16.09
N GLY A 132 1.24 6.72 16.77
CA GLY A 132 0.52 7.53 17.75
C GLY A 132 0.07 6.73 19.00
N ALA A 133 0.75 5.64 19.34
CA ALA A 133 0.29 4.70 20.36
C ALA A 133 0.59 5.17 21.79
N PRO A 134 -0.32 4.93 22.74
CA PRO A 134 -0.01 5.10 24.15
C PRO A 134 0.91 3.98 24.63
N SER A 135 1.79 4.30 25.58
CA SER A 135 2.73 3.32 26.17
C SER A 135 2.04 2.31 27.09
N THR A 136 0.88 2.69 27.63
CA THR A 136 0.06 1.81 28.47
C THR A 136 -1.43 1.99 28.13
N PRO A 137 -2.26 0.94 28.26
CA PRO A 137 -3.69 1.02 27.93
C PRO A 137 -4.44 2.03 28.82
N ASP A 138 -4.04 2.17 30.08
CA ASP A 138 -4.65 3.13 31.02
C ASP A 138 -4.51 4.60 30.58
N HIS A 139 -3.65 4.91 29.61
CA HIS A 139 -3.61 6.26 29.05
C HIS A 139 -4.96 6.72 28.49
N VAL A 140 -5.80 5.79 28.02
CA VAL A 140 -7.17 6.11 27.56
C VAL A 140 -8.05 6.67 28.68
N THR A 141 -7.73 6.38 29.95
CA THR A 141 -8.47 6.91 31.11
C THR A 141 -8.43 8.44 31.17
N HIS A 142 -7.39 9.07 30.63
CA HIS A 142 -7.32 10.53 30.50
C HIS A 142 -8.44 11.11 29.63
N LEU A 143 -8.90 10.36 28.61
CA LEU A 143 -9.99 10.79 27.72
C LEU A 143 -11.36 10.74 28.41
N ILE A 144 -11.48 10.01 29.51
CA ILE A 144 -12.73 9.76 30.23
C ILE A 144 -12.63 10.10 31.71
N LYS A 145 -11.60 10.88 32.10
CA LYS A 145 -11.22 11.13 33.51
C LYS A 145 -12.39 11.65 34.34
N ASP A 146 -13.18 12.56 33.78
CA ASP A 146 -14.32 13.19 34.46
C ASP A 146 -15.50 12.22 34.67
N LYS A 147 -15.50 11.09 33.96
CA LYS A 147 -16.53 10.04 34.06
C LYS A 147 -16.10 8.83 34.89
N ILE A 148 -14.82 8.72 35.26
CA ILE A 148 -14.33 7.60 36.07
C ILE A 148 -15.10 7.43 37.39
N PRO A 149 -15.34 8.50 38.19
CA PRO A 149 -16.10 8.33 39.44
C PRO A 149 -17.51 7.79 39.21
N GLU A 150 -18.16 8.23 38.12
CA GLU A 150 -19.49 7.77 37.72
C GLU A 150 -19.46 6.29 37.31
N ILE A 151 -18.45 5.86 36.56
CA ILE A 151 -18.25 4.46 36.16
C ILE A 151 -17.99 3.58 37.40
N GLU A 152 -17.19 4.06 38.35
CA GLU A 152 -16.86 3.31 39.57
C GLU A 152 -18.08 3.11 40.49
N GLU A 153 -18.94 4.13 40.59
CA GLU A 153 -20.15 4.14 41.42
C GLU A 153 -21.32 3.38 40.78
N LYS A 154 -21.63 3.66 39.51
CA LYS A 154 -22.82 3.12 38.81
C LYS A 154 -22.55 1.84 38.03
N GLY A 155 -21.27 1.52 37.79
CA GLY A 155 -20.86 0.41 36.94
C GLY A 155 -20.72 0.78 35.46
N TYR A 156 -21.17 1.96 35.03
CA TYR A 156 -21.05 2.44 33.65
C TYR A 156 -21.19 3.97 33.57
N ALA A 157 -20.73 4.58 32.48
CA ALA A 157 -21.02 5.97 32.14
C ALA A 157 -21.02 6.21 30.63
N LYS A 158 -21.80 7.21 30.20
CA LYS A 158 -21.77 7.72 28.83
C LYS A 158 -20.67 8.75 28.67
N VAL A 159 -19.78 8.54 27.71
CA VAL A 159 -18.66 9.40 27.36
C VAL A 159 -18.79 9.89 25.92
N ASN A 160 -18.38 11.13 25.66
CA ASN A 160 -18.28 11.63 24.29
C ASN A 160 -16.82 11.55 23.84
N LEU A 161 -16.54 10.71 22.85
CA LEU A 161 -15.21 10.53 22.29
C LEU A 161 -15.25 10.85 20.79
N ALA A 162 -14.49 11.85 20.37
CA ALA A 162 -14.40 12.31 18.98
C ALA A 162 -15.78 12.62 18.34
N GLY A 163 -16.71 13.17 19.13
CA GLY A 163 -18.03 13.60 18.65
C GLY A 163 -19.09 12.49 18.64
N ARG A 164 -18.77 11.28 19.15
CA ARG A 164 -19.71 10.17 19.29
C ARG A 164 -19.89 9.81 20.76
N GLU A 165 -21.12 9.50 21.15
CA GLU A 165 -21.43 9.03 22.50
C GLU A 165 -21.23 7.52 22.58
N PHE A 166 -20.51 7.07 23.59
CA PHE A 166 -20.24 5.67 23.88
C PHE A 166 -20.57 5.38 25.34
N GLU A 167 -21.09 4.19 25.61
CA GLU A 167 -21.25 3.69 26.97
C GLU A 167 -19.99 2.90 27.34
N ILE A 168 -19.33 3.29 28.44
CA ILE A 168 -18.17 2.59 28.97
C ILE A 168 -18.56 1.96 30.30
N GLU A 169 -18.43 0.65 30.38
CA GLU A 169 -18.65 -0.11 31.59
C GLU A 169 -17.41 -0.17 32.49
N LYS A 170 -17.60 -0.49 33.76
CA LYS A 170 -16.52 -0.63 34.75
C LYS A 170 -15.50 -1.70 34.38
N HIS A 171 -15.95 -2.79 33.77
CA HIS A 171 -15.06 -3.87 33.34
C HIS A 171 -14.05 -3.39 32.27
N PHE A 172 -14.38 -2.34 31.50
CA PHE A 172 -13.43 -1.69 30.60
C PHE A 172 -12.22 -1.16 31.38
N LEU A 173 -12.45 -0.39 32.44
CA LEU A 173 -11.38 0.18 33.27
C LEU A 173 -10.52 -0.90 33.93
N GLU A 174 -11.16 -1.99 34.36
CA GLU A 174 -10.46 -3.14 34.96
C GLU A 174 -9.57 -3.83 33.92
N SER A 175 -10.02 -3.94 32.67
CA SER A 175 -9.25 -4.57 31.57
C SER A 175 -7.98 -3.81 31.18
N LEU A 176 -7.86 -2.53 31.54
CA LEU A 176 -6.70 -1.67 31.23
C LEU A 176 -5.51 -1.95 32.16
N LYS A 177 -5.76 -2.50 33.35
CA LYS A 177 -4.73 -2.89 34.32
C LYS A 177 -4.08 -4.19 33.85
N ARG A 178 -3.09 -4.08 32.97
CA ARG A 178 -2.33 -5.22 32.43
C ARG A 178 -0.84 -5.14 32.77
N LYS A 179 -0.10 -6.10 32.21
CA LYS A 179 1.36 -6.15 32.17
C LYS A 179 1.96 -4.77 31.90
N THR A 180 3.11 -4.48 32.51
CA THR A 180 3.81 -3.23 32.20
C THR A 180 4.34 -3.26 30.76
N ILE A 181 4.63 -2.11 30.18
CA ILE A 181 5.19 -2.05 28.82
C ILE A 181 6.52 -2.81 28.72
N GLU A 182 7.32 -2.84 29.79
CA GLU A 182 8.56 -3.62 29.88
C GLU A 182 8.30 -5.13 29.77
N GLU A 183 7.27 -5.64 30.44
CA GLU A 183 6.88 -7.05 30.38
C GLU A 183 6.36 -7.42 28.98
N VAL A 184 5.59 -6.53 28.36
CA VAL A 184 5.12 -6.70 26.97
C VAL A 184 6.29 -6.71 26.00
N MET A 185 7.23 -5.77 26.13
CA MET A 185 8.40 -5.69 25.26
C MET A 185 9.35 -6.88 25.45
N LYS A 186 9.41 -7.47 26.65
CA LYS A 186 10.15 -8.71 26.90
C LYS A 186 9.55 -9.90 26.13
N GLY A 187 8.23 -9.96 26.02
CA GLY A 187 7.52 -10.97 25.21
C GLY A 187 7.75 -10.81 23.70
N ASN A 188 8.02 -9.59 23.25
CA ASN A 188 8.28 -9.27 21.83
C ASN A 188 9.76 -9.38 21.42
N ARG A 189 10.61 -10.07 22.21
CA ARG A 189 12.02 -10.25 21.87
C ARG A 189 12.17 -10.99 20.53
N GLY A 190 13.09 -10.51 19.70
CA GLY A 190 13.34 -11.06 18.37
C GLY A 190 12.47 -10.43 17.26
N LYS A 191 11.45 -9.63 17.61
CA LYS A 191 10.60 -8.94 16.65
C LYS A 191 11.11 -7.52 16.42
N ALA A 192 11.10 -7.08 15.18
CA ALA A 192 11.49 -5.72 14.85
C ALA A 192 10.38 -4.73 15.27
N LEU A 193 10.76 -3.60 15.86
CA LEU A 193 9.81 -2.57 16.30
C LEU A 193 10.04 -1.23 15.57
N LEU A 194 9.00 -0.69 14.96
CA LEU A 194 8.98 0.70 14.48
C LEU A 194 7.94 1.51 15.27
N VAL A 195 8.42 2.54 15.95
CA VAL A 195 7.54 3.50 16.63
C VAL A 195 7.45 4.77 15.78
N MET A 196 6.24 5.19 15.44
CA MET A 196 5.97 6.39 14.66
C MET A 196 5.07 7.34 15.46
N HIS A 197 5.49 8.58 15.67
CA HIS A 197 4.71 9.49 16.52
C HIS A 197 4.91 10.95 16.15
N SER A 198 3.85 11.76 16.20
CA SER A 198 3.96 13.20 15.98
C SER A 198 4.46 13.91 17.25
N PRO A 199 5.48 14.79 17.15
CA PRO A 199 5.87 15.65 18.27
C PRO A 199 4.79 16.66 18.68
N GLN A 200 3.79 16.90 17.83
CA GLN A 200 2.67 17.82 18.07
C GLN A 200 1.36 17.10 18.37
N ASP A 201 1.41 15.79 18.65
CA ASP A 201 0.24 15.02 19.07
C ASP A 201 -0.32 15.58 20.39
N LYS A 202 -1.57 16.04 20.35
CA LYS A 202 -2.29 16.62 21.50
C LYS A 202 -3.17 15.62 22.24
N VAL A 203 -3.29 14.39 21.72
CA VAL A 203 -4.13 13.34 22.29
C VAL A 203 -3.27 12.35 23.05
N VAL A 204 -2.18 11.89 22.41
CA VAL A 204 -1.20 10.99 23.03
C VAL A 204 0.16 11.65 22.92
N GLU A 205 0.69 12.14 24.03
CA GLU A 205 1.97 12.84 24.04
C GLU A 205 3.12 11.95 23.54
N ILE A 206 4.07 12.54 22.81
CA ILE A 206 5.26 11.86 22.26
C ILE A 206 6.12 11.16 23.32
N ALA A 207 5.97 11.53 24.60
CA ALA A 207 6.59 10.83 25.72
C ALA A 207 6.21 9.33 25.77
N ASN A 208 5.02 8.97 25.27
CA ASN A 208 4.59 7.57 25.12
C ASN A 208 5.46 6.80 24.12
N ALA A 209 5.70 7.38 22.94
CA ALA A 209 6.59 6.77 21.94
C ALA A 209 8.00 6.56 22.48
N ARG A 210 8.53 7.54 23.24
CA ARG A 210 9.82 7.40 23.91
C ARG A 210 9.82 6.19 24.86
N ARG A 211 8.80 6.05 25.72
CA ARG A 211 8.70 4.91 26.65
C ARG A 211 8.64 3.58 25.91
N ILE A 212 7.79 3.46 24.89
CA ILE A 212 7.70 2.24 24.05
C ILE A 212 9.08 1.90 23.46
N TYR A 213 9.75 2.90 22.88
CA TYR A 213 11.06 2.71 22.27
C TYR A 213 12.14 2.34 23.29
N GLU A 214 12.19 2.99 24.45
CA GLU A 214 13.18 2.73 25.50
C GLU A 214 13.00 1.33 26.11
N SER A 215 11.77 0.88 26.33
CA SER A 215 11.47 -0.43 26.90
C SER A 215 11.70 -1.60 25.93
N ALA A 216 11.81 -1.35 24.62
CA ALA A 216 12.04 -2.37 23.60
C ALA A 216 13.52 -2.76 23.41
N HIS A 217 13.77 -3.98 22.91
CA HIS A 217 15.09 -4.43 22.47
C HIS A 217 15.31 -4.16 20.97
N HIS A 218 16.55 -4.23 20.49
CA HIS A 218 16.84 -4.16 19.06
C HIS A 218 16.40 -5.45 18.32
N PRO A 219 16.03 -5.36 17.02
CA PRO A 219 16.04 -4.14 16.20
C PRO A 219 14.81 -3.25 16.45
N LYS A 220 15.06 -1.96 16.71
CA LYS A 220 14.03 -0.95 16.95
C LYS A 220 14.34 0.35 16.23
N SER A 221 13.30 1.09 15.85
CA SER A 221 13.40 2.37 15.14
C SER A 221 12.34 3.34 15.65
N PHE A 222 12.64 4.64 15.59
CA PHE A 222 11.72 5.70 15.94
C PHE A 222 11.69 6.75 14.82
N ILE A 223 10.50 7.07 14.32
CA ILE A 223 10.29 8.06 13.26
C ILE A 223 9.28 9.10 13.73
N THR A 224 9.65 10.38 13.63
CA THR A 224 8.75 11.47 13.98
C THR A 224 7.85 11.84 12.80
N LEU A 225 6.55 11.98 13.07
CA LEU A 225 5.54 12.42 12.09
C LEU A 225 5.30 13.92 12.24
N ASN A 226 6.30 14.72 11.85
CA ASN A 226 6.29 16.17 12.06
C ASN A 226 5.01 16.83 11.48
N LYS A 227 4.34 17.65 12.29
CA LYS A 227 3.09 18.38 11.98
C LYS A 227 1.85 17.53 11.71
N ALA A 228 1.96 16.21 11.75
CA ALA A 228 0.80 15.34 11.65
C ALA A 228 -0.04 15.46 12.94
N ASP A 229 -1.37 15.41 12.81
CA ASP A 229 -2.24 15.30 13.96
C ASP A 229 -2.36 13.83 14.41
N HIS A 230 -2.96 13.60 15.58
CA HIS A 230 -3.09 12.25 16.15
C HIS A 230 -3.77 11.26 15.18
N LEU A 231 -4.78 11.74 14.45
CA LEU A 231 -5.62 10.91 13.59
C LEU A 231 -5.11 10.81 12.15
N LEU A 232 -3.95 11.39 11.82
CA LEU A 232 -3.41 11.44 10.46
C LEU A 232 -4.44 11.89 9.42
N THR A 233 -5.18 12.98 9.72
CA THR A 233 -6.28 13.45 8.88
C THR A 233 -5.81 13.90 7.49
N LYS A 234 -4.56 14.36 7.39
CA LYS A 234 -3.92 14.71 6.12
C LYS A 234 -3.49 13.44 5.38
N LYS A 235 -4.05 13.26 4.18
CA LYS A 235 -3.71 12.14 3.27
C LYS A 235 -2.21 11.98 3.04
N SER A 236 -1.47 13.09 2.88
CA SER A 236 -0.02 13.06 2.67
C SER A 236 0.74 12.40 3.83
N ASP A 237 0.34 12.69 5.07
CA ASP A 237 1.02 12.23 6.28
C ASP A 237 0.73 10.75 6.53
N ALA A 238 -0.52 10.34 6.31
CA ALA A 238 -0.95 8.94 6.38
C ALA A 238 -0.26 8.06 5.32
N GLN A 239 -0.22 8.52 4.06
CA GLN A 239 0.47 7.79 3.00
C GLN A 239 1.99 7.78 3.20
N TYR A 240 2.57 8.86 3.72
CA TYR A 240 3.99 8.88 4.11
C TYR A 240 4.27 7.82 5.16
N ALA A 241 3.46 7.73 6.23
CA ALA A 241 3.60 6.70 7.25
C ALA A 241 3.53 5.29 6.63
N GLY A 242 2.52 5.03 5.78
CA GLY A 242 2.35 3.73 5.12
C GLY A 242 3.54 3.33 4.23
N ARG A 243 4.08 4.26 3.42
CA ARG A 243 5.24 3.98 2.56
C ARG A 243 6.52 3.73 3.36
N ILE A 244 6.74 4.50 4.42
CA ILE A 244 7.90 4.31 5.30
C ILE A 244 7.83 2.96 6.00
N VAL A 245 6.64 2.57 6.48
CA VAL A 245 6.41 1.25 7.04
C VAL A 245 6.77 0.18 6.02
N ALA A 246 6.21 0.26 4.81
CA ALA A 246 6.43 -0.74 3.78
C ALA A 246 7.91 -0.90 3.42
N GLU A 247 8.65 0.20 3.33
CA GLU A 247 10.08 0.15 3.06
C GLU A 247 10.89 -0.37 4.24
N TRP A 248 10.50 -0.02 5.47
CA TRP A 248 11.20 -0.46 6.68
C TRP A 248 11.01 -1.96 6.95
N VAL A 249 9.83 -2.54 6.70
CA VAL A 249 9.54 -3.95 6.97
C VAL A 249 10.27 -4.92 6.02
N LYS A 250 10.64 -4.49 4.81
CA LYS A 250 11.41 -5.30 3.84
C LYS A 250 12.72 -5.87 4.39
N LYS A 251 13.27 -5.28 5.46
CA LYS A 251 14.48 -5.79 6.12
C LYS A 251 14.23 -7.02 6.99
N TYR A 252 12.99 -7.30 7.34
CA TYR A 252 12.62 -8.30 8.35
C TYR A 252 11.64 -9.34 7.82
N VAL A 253 10.89 -8.99 6.79
CA VAL A 253 9.93 -9.86 6.13
C VAL A 253 10.57 -10.34 4.84
N GLU A 254 10.58 -11.66 4.62
CA GLU A 254 11.10 -12.21 3.38
C GLU A 254 10.12 -11.83 2.27
N GLU A 255 10.56 -11.03 1.30
CA GLU A 255 9.78 -10.91 0.06
C GLU A 255 9.68 -12.32 -0.50
N GLN A 256 8.47 -12.90 -0.49
CA GLN A 256 8.26 -14.09 -1.28
C GLN A 256 8.71 -13.75 -2.68
N ASP A 257 9.69 -14.51 -3.20
CA ASP A 257 10.10 -14.43 -4.59
C ASP A 257 8.81 -14.57 -5.40
N LYS A 258 8.29 -13.41 -5.88
CA LYS A 258 7.12 -13.37 -6.76
C LYS A 258 7.31 -14.49 -7.75
N VAL A 259 6.27 -15.30 -7.99
CA VAL A 259 6.28 -16.35 -9.01
C VAL A 259 6.83 -15.72 -10.27
N ALA A 260 8.15 -15.85 -10.44
CA ALA A 260 8.83 -15.25 -11.53
C ALA A 260 8.34 -16.10 -12.67
N VAL A 261 7.74 -15.50 -13.69
CA VAL A 261 7.54 -16.21 -14.94
C VAL A 261 8.93 -16.71 -15.35
N ARG A 262 9.23 -17.98 -15.05
CA ARG A 262 10.53 -18.60 -15.28
C ARG A 262 10.55 -19.02 -16.74
N SER A 263 10.50 -18.03 -17.61
CA SER A 263 10.60 -18.23 -19.04
C SER A 263 12.06 -18.15 -19.46
N LYS A 264 12.44 -19.00 -20.42
CA LYS A 264 13.71 -18.87 -21.14
C LYS A 264 13.64 -17.73 -22.18
N SER A 265 12.47 -17.15 -22.41
CA SER A 265 12.24 -16.05 -23.35
C SER A 265 12.68 -14.69 -22.80
N HIS A 266 13.05 -13.76 -23.68
CA HIS A 266 13.44 -12.40 -23.30
C HIS A 266 12.32 -11.59 -22.62
N VAL A 267 11.08 -11.84 -23.03
CA VAL A 267 9.87 -11.31 -22.42
C VAL A 267 8.88 -12.46 -22.31
N ALA A 268 8.18 -12.54 -21.17
CA ALA A 268 7.08 -13.47 -20.98
C ALA A 268 5.92 -12.74 -20.31
N ALA A 269 4.70 -13.12 -20.68
CA ALA A 269 3.48 -12.56 -20.15
C ALA A 269 2.59 -13.71 -19.65
N GLU A 270 1.94 -13.51 -18.52
CA GLU A 270 0.99 -14.44 -17.91
C GLU A 270 -0.23 -13.66 -17.45
N LEU A 271 -1.41 -14.20 -17.73
CA LEU A 271 -2.69 -13.69 -17.27
C LEU A 271 -3.44 -14.84 -16.62
N ASP A 272 -4.00 -14.62 -15.44
CA ASP A 272 -4.89 -15.57 -14.78
C ASP A 272 -6.28 -15.46 -15.41
N VAL A 273 -6.92 -16.60 -15.69
CA VAL A 273 -8.26 -16.64 -16.31
C VAL A 273 -9.34 -16.12 -15.36
N GLU A 274 -9.06 -16.11 -14.05
CA GLU A 274 -9.94 -15.52 -13.04
C GLU A 274 -9.80 -13.98 -12.95
N ASP A 275 -8.69 -13.40 -13.44
CA ASP A 275 -8.50 -11.96 -13.56
C ASP A 275 -9.21 -11.41 -14.83
N ASN A 276 -9.47 -10.10 -14.89
CA ASN A 276 -10.04 -9.47 -16.09
C ASN A 276 -9.01 -9.42 -17.23
N PHE A 277 -8.28 -8.29 -17.36
CA PHE A 277 -7.24 -8.10 -18.37
C PHE A 277 -5.85 -7.86 -17.78
N THR A 278 -5.72 -7.93 -16.45
CA THR A 278 -4.45 -7.74 -15.76
C THR A 278 -3.46 -8.83 -16.19
N THR A 279 -2.39 -8.40 -16.85
CA THR A 279 -1.34 -9.26 -17.38
C THR A 279 -0.01 -8.96 -16.70
N TYR A 280 0.60 -9.98 -16.10
CA TYR A 280 1.92 -9.89 -15.49
C TYR A 280 2.99 -10.16 -16.54
N ILE A 281 3.91 -9.21 -16.71
CA ILE A 281 4.96 -9.29 -17.72
C ILE A 281 6.32 -9.30 -17.04
N LYS A 282 7.16 -10.28 -17.40
CA LYS A 282 8.56 -10.32 -17.01
C LYS A 282 9.45 -10.02 -18.22
N ALA A 283 10.12 -8.88 -18.21
CA ALA A 283 11.08 -8.46 -19.23
C ALA A 283 12.51 -8.54 -18.68
N GLY A 284 13.16 -9.69 -18.88
CA GLY A 284 14.42 -10.02 -18.22
C GLY A 284 14.26 -10.09 -16.69
N ARG A 285 14.88 -9.16 -15.95
CA ARG A 285 14.78 -9.07 -14.48
C ARG A 285 13.74 -8.05 -13.99
N HIS A 286 13.01 -7.43 -14.91
CA HIS A 286 12.07 -6.36 -14.60
C HIS A 286 10.64 -6.88 -14.68
N ASP A 287 9.89 -6.66 -13.61
CA ASP A 287 8.46 -6.97 -13.57
C ASP A 287 7.68 -5.74 -14.02
N LEU A 288 6.71 -5.98 -14.91
CA LEU A 288 5.81 -5.00 -15.51
C LEU A 288 4.38 -5.55 -15.38
N VAL A 289 3.41 -4.64 -15.41
CA VAL A 289 1.99 -4.99 -15.49
C VAL A 289 1.41 -4.29 -16.71
N ALA A 290 0.57 -5.00 -17.46
CA ALA A 290 -0.31 -4.43 -18.47
C ALA A 290 -1.75 -4.66 -18.03
N ASP A 291 -2.66 -3.76 -18.38
CA ASP A 291 -4.09 -3.95 -18.16
C ASP A 291 -4.89 -3.06 -19.11
N GLU A 292 -6.18 -3.33 -19.26
CA GLU A 292 -7.08 -2.49 -20.01
C GLU A 292 -7.80 -1.48 -19.08
N PRO A 293 -8.26 -0.32 -19.59
CA PRO A 293 -9.06 0.62 -18.81
C PRO A 293 -10.42 0.03 -18.38
N GLU A 294 -10.96 0.52 -17.25
CA GLU A 294 -12.30 0.12 -16.75
C GLU A 294 -13.42 0.18 -17.79
N LYS A 295 -13.38 1.21 -18.67
CA LYS A 295 -14.38 1.43 -19.73
C LYS A 295 -14.49 0.28 -20.76
N VAL A 296 -13.48 -0.58 -20.86
CA VAL A 296 -13.46 -1.76 -21.76
C VAL A 296 -13.37 -3.07 -20.98
N GLY A 297 -13.55 -3.02 -19.65
CA GLY A 297 -13.65 -4.19 -18.78
C GLY A 297 -12.35 -4.63 -18.13
N GLY A 298 -11.26 -3.85 -18.19
CA GLY A 298 -10.06 -4.10 -17.39
C GLY A 298 -10.12 -3.40 -16.03
N ASP A 299 -9.09 -3.57 -15.21
CA ASP A 299 -9.07 -3.02 -13.85
C ASP A 299 -8.30 -1.68 -13.76
N ASP A 300 -7.85 -1.14 -14.90
CA ASP A 300 -6.96 0.03 -15.00
C ASP A 300 -5.77 -0.10 -14.03
N TYR A 301 -5.28 -1.34 -13.89
CA TYR A 301 -4.08 -1.58 -13.16
C TYR A 301 -2.91 -1.12 -14.03
N GLY A 302 -2.43 -1.91 -14.97
CA GLY A 302 -1.33 -1.50 -15.84
C GLY A 302 -1.74 -0.51 -16.95
N PRO A 303 -0.76 0.10 -17.63
CA PRO A 303 -1.00 0.68 -18.95
C PRO A 303 -1.53 -0.37 -19.93
N ASP A 304 -2.35 0.07 -20.88
CA ASP A 304 -2.80 -0.77 -21.97
C ASP A 304 -1.64 -1.21 -22.90
N PRO A 305 -1.84 -2.28 -23.71
CA PRO A 305 -0.78 -2.77 -24.59
C PRO A 305 -0.23 -1.71 -25.57
N TYR A 306 -1.06 -0.80 -26.06
CA TYR A 306 -0.61 0.28 -26.96
C TYR A 306 0.19 1.35 -26.21
N ALA A 307 -0.17 1.64 -24.96
CA ALA A 307 0.61 2.51 -24.08
C ALA A 307 1.98 1.90 -23.75
N LEU A 308 2.11 0.56 -23.66
CA LEU A 308 3.41 -0.11 -23.52
C LEU A 308 4.27 0.00 -24.80
N ILE A 309 3.67 -0.15 -25.98
CA ILE A 309 4.36 0.07 -27.27
C ILE A 309 4.83 1.53 -27.38
N ALA A 310 3.94 2.48 -27.06
CA ALA A 310 4.25 3.91 -27.04
C ALA A 310 5.37 4.24 -26.06
N SER A 311 5.38 3.61 -24.89
CA SER A 311 6.45 3.73 -23.89
C SER A 311 7.79 3.25 -24.43
N GLY A 312 7.81 2.10 -25.11
CA GLY A 312 9.01 1.59 -25.80
C GLY A 312 9.53 2.56 -26.87
N LEU A 313 8.64 3.14 -27.67
CA LEU A 313 8.98 4.14 -28.69
C LEU A 313 9.53 5.42 -28.05
N ALA A 314 8.90 5.95 -27.01
CA ALA A 314 9.33 7.14 -26.28
C ALA A 314 10.74 6.94 -25.69
N ALA A 315 10.94 5.83 -24.97
CA ALA A 315 12.20 5.48 -24.34
C ALA A 315 13.33 5.32 -25.38
N CYS A 316 13.09 4.54 -26.44
CA CYS A 316 14.06 4.32 -27.50
C CYS A 316 14.47 5.63 -28.20
N THR A 317 13.51 6.54 -28.41
CA THR A 317 13.75 7.86 -28.99
C THR A 317 14.65 8.71 -28.10
N ALA A 318 14.28 8.87 -26.81
CA ALA A 318 15.05 9.65 -25.85
C ALA A 318 16.49 9.14 -25.71
N MET A 319 16.66 7.82 -25.59
CA MET A 319 17.99 7.19 -25.51
C MET A 319 18.83 7.44 -26.77
N THR A 320 18.23 7.34 -27.96
CA THR A 320 18.93 7.54 -29.24
C THR A 320 19.41 8.99 -29.40
N VAL A 321 18.55 9.96 -29.05
CA VAL A 321 18.89 11.39 -29.07
C VAL A 321 20.04 11.67 -28.09
N LYS A 322 19.93 11.22 -26.84
CA LYS A 322 20.97 11.38 -25.82
C LYS A 322 22.31 10.82 -26.28
N MET A 323 22.30 9.58 -26.78
CA MET A 323 23.51 8.91 -27.28
C MET A 323 24.18 9.73 -28.38
N TYR A 324 23.41 10.28 -29.33
CA TYR A 324 23.97 11.07 -30.43
C TYR A 324 24.51 12.43 -29.96
N ALA A 325 23.78 13.13 -29.09
CA ALA A 325 24.23 14.39 -28.52
C ALA A 325 25.56 14.22 -27.77
N GLN A 326 25.70 13.16 -26.97
CA GLN A 326 26.95 12.82 -26.26
C GLN A 326 28.11 12.55 -27.22
N ARG A 327 27.88 11.77 -28.29
CA ARG A 327 28.90 11.50 -29.31
C ARG A 327 29.39 12.75 -30.03
N LYS A 328 28.56 13.79 -30.11
CA LYS A 328 28.90 15.07 -30.74
C LYS A 328 29.37 16.14 -29.74
N GLY A 329 29.38 15.83 -28.44
CA GLY A 329 29.73 16.78 -27.39
C GLY A 329 28.74 17.95 -27.28
N TRP A 330 27.48 17.75 -27.64
CA TRP A 330 26.45 18.81 -27.60
C TRP A 330 25.84 18.94 -26.20
N ALA A 331 25.55 20.17 -25.79
CA ALA A 331 25.05 20.52 -24.46
C ALA A 331 23.54 20.26 -24.30
N LEU A 332 23.08 19.04 -24.61
CA LEU A 332 21.74 18.57 -24.30
C LEU A 332 21.67 18.20 -22.81
N THR A 333 20.83 18.88 -22.04
CA THR A 333 20.64 18.62 -20.61
C THR A 333 19.48 17.68 -20.34
N ASP A 334 18.40 17.77 -21.11
CA ASP A 334 17.23 16.92 -20.97
C ASP A 334 16.48 16.74 -22.31
N VAL A 335 15.74 15.64 -22.44
CA VAL A 335 14.90 15.33 -23.60
C VAL A 335 13.57 14.73 -23.13
N LYS A 336 12.47 15.36 -23.50
CA LYS A 336 11.13 14.85 -23.22
C LYS A 336 10.48 14.37 -24.51
N VAL A 337 9.88 13.19 -24.47
CA VAL A 337 9.20 12.57 -25.60
C VAL A 337 7.80 12.20 -25.18
N HIS A 338 6.81 12.79 -25.84
CA HIS A 338 5.40 12.50 -25.65
C HIS A 338 4.90 11.72 -26.86
N ILE A 339 4.17 10.64 -26.62
CA ILE A 339 3.58 9.79 -27.65
C ILE A 339 2.09 9.68 -27.35
N ASP A 340 1.26 10.06 -28.31
CA ASP A 340 -0.18 9.81 -28.30
C ASP A 340 -0.48 8.71 -29.34
N HIS A 341 -1.42 7.80 -29.05
CA HIS A 341 -1.87 6.78 -30.00
C HIS A 341 -3.32 7.04 -30.41
N SER A 342 -3.61 6.93 -31.70
CA SER A 342 -4.96 7.02 -32.25
C SER A 342 -5.12 6.09 -33.47
N LYS A 343 -6.37 5.87 -33.89
CA LYS A 343 -6.71 5.13 -35.11
C LYS A 343 -7.31 6.09 -36.13
N ASP A 344 -6.65 6.29 -37.26
CA ASP A 344 -7.07 7.23 -38.31
C ASP A 344 -7.33 6.53 -39.66
N HIS A 345 -8.03 7.20 -40.58
CA HIS A 345 -8.22 6.72 -41.94
C HIS A 345 -6.94 6.88 -42.76
N ALA A 346 -6.61 5.89 -43.58
CA ALA A 346 -5.47 5.92 -44.48
C ALA A 346 -5.60 7.06 -45.51
N HIS A 347 -5.02 8.23 -45.22
CA HIS A 347 -4.80 9.26 -46.22
C HIS A 347 -3.58 8.84 -47.04
N ASP A 348 -3.83 8.39 -48.28
CA ASP A 348 -2.84 8.19 -49.35
C ASP A 348 -2.07 6.84 -49.41
N CYS A 349 -2.77 5.71 -49.29
CA CYS A 349 -2.25 4.47 -49.87
C CYS A 349 -2.59 4.43 -51.37
N LYS A 350 -1.62 4.79 -52.22
CA LYS A 350 -1.62 4.48 -53.66
C LYS A 350 -1.36 2.98 -53.85
N GLU A 351 -2.31 2.15 -53.47
CA GLU A 351 -2.51 0.80 -53.97
C GLU A 351 -3.87 0.34 -53.44
N GLU A 352 -4.80 0.10 -54.37
CA GLU A 352 -6.16 -0.33 -54.09
C GLU A 352 -6.13 -1.73 -53.46
N GLN A 353 -6.19 -1.81 -52.13
CA GLN A 353 -6.68 -2.99 -51.41
C GLN A 353 -7.21 -2.59 -50.02
N ASP A 354 -8.50 -2.89 -49.81
CA ASP A 354 -9.32 -2.72 -48.60
C ASP A 354 -9.53 -1.31 -48.02
N SER A 355 -10.52 -0.62 -48.59
CA SER A 355 -11.03 0.69 -48.16
C SER A 355 -11.82 0.69 -46.84
N ASN A 356 -11.34 0.01 -45.80
CA ASN A 356 -11.88 0.11 -44.43
C ASN A 356 -10.84 -0.08 -43.31
N SER A 357 -9.55 -0.25 -43.62
CA SER A 357 -8.52 -0.40 -42.59
C SER A 357 -8.13 0.96 -42.00
N LYS A 358 -8.49 1.19 -40.73
CA LYS A 358 -7.89 2.28 -39.94
C LYS A 358 -6.43 1.94 -39.67
N ILE A 359 -5.53 2.89 -39.86
CA ILE A 359 -4.10 2.74 -39.57
C ILE A 359 -3.86 3.21 -38.13
N ASP A 360 -3.01 2.50 -37.39
CA ASP A 360 -2.52 2.95 -36.09
C ASP A 360 -1.54 4.11 -36.28
N VAL A 361 -1.86 5.26 -35.67
CA VAL A 361 -1.06 6.49 -35.74
C VAL A 361 -0.48 6.78 -34.35
N PHE A 362 0.85 6.92 -34.29
CA PHE A 362 1.57 7.35 -33.09
C PHE A 362 2.11 8.77 -33.27
N ASP A 363 1.46 9.74 -32.65
CA ASP A 363 1.84 11.15 -32.70
C ASP A 363 2.94 11.44 -31.68
N ARG A 364 4.13 11.84 -32.18
CA ARG A 364 5.29 12.10 -31.34
C ARG A 364 5.64 13.58 -31.25
N LYS A 365 5.68 14.11 -30.03
CA LYS A 365 6.18 15.46 -29.71
C LYS A 365 7.46 15.36 -28.89
N ILE A 366 8.51 16.10 -29.29
CA ILE A 366 9.82 16.05 -28.64
C ILE A 366 10.24 17.46 -28.20
N GLU A 367 10.66 17.58 -26.95
CA GLU A 367 11.27 18.79 -26.39
C GLU A 367 12.76 18.52 -26.13
N PHE A 368 13.63 19.37 -26.70
CA PHE A 368 15.07 19.34 -26.43
C PHE A 368 15.44 20.50 -25.51
N ILE A 369 16.00 20.19 -24.34
CA ILE A 369 16.39 21.17 -23.33
C ILE A 369 17.92 21.21 -23.25
N GLY A 370 18.50 22.39 -23.35
CA GLY A 370 19.96 22.59 -23.35
C GLY A 370 20.41 23.74 -24.24
N ASP A 371 21.71 24.04 -24.19
CA ASP A 371 22.34 25.06 -25.04
C ASP A 371 22.60 24.48 -26.44
N LEU A 372 21.54 24.50 -27.26
CA LEU A 372 21.51 23.93 -28.60
C LEU A 372 21.03 24.96 -29.60
N ASN A 373 21.79 25.13 -30.69
CA ASN A 373 21.36 25.93 -31.83
C ASN A 373 20.32 25.18 -32.68
N ASP A 374 19.66 25.90 -33.60
CA ASP A 374 18.59 25.34 -34.42
C ASP A 374 19.06 24.22 -35.35
N GLU A 375 20.31 24.26 -35.82
CA GLU A 375 20.88 23.21 -36.66
C GLU A 375 21.03 21.90 -35.86
N GLN A 376 21.54 21.99 -34.63
CA GLN A 376 21.64 20.87 -33.70
C GLN A 376 20.27 20.29 -33.38
N LYS A 377 19.26 21.13 -33.07
CA LYS A 377 17.88 20.69 -32.81
C LYS A 377 17.26 19.97 -34.01
N ARG A 378 17.39 20.52 -35.22
CA ARG A 378 16.94 19.86 -36.46
C ARG A 378 17.66 18.53 -36.66
N LYS A 379 18.95 18.46 -36.35
CA LYS A 379 19.70 17.21 -36.47
C LYS A 379 19.26 16.17 -35.45
N LEU A 380 19.02 16.56 -34.21
CA LEU A 380 18.49 15.66 -33.18
C LEU A 380 17.10 15.15 -33.55
N LEU A 381 16.24 15.98 -34.15
CA LEU A 381 14.94 15.55 -34.66
C LEU A 381 15.08 14.50 -35.77
N GLN A 382 16.03 14.67 -36.71
CA GLN A 382 16.32 13.64 -37.72
C GLN A 382 16.82 12.34 -37.09
N ILE A 383 17.59 12.42 -36.00
CA ILE A 383 18.11 11.25 -35.28
C ILE A 383 17.00 10.55 -34.48
N ALA A 384 16.04 11.29 -33.95
CA ALA A 384 14.87 10.73 -33.28
C ALA A 384 14.03 9.81 -34.19
N ASN A 385 13.99 10.10 -35.50
CA ASN A 385 13.36 9.24 -36.53
C ASN A 385 14.22 8.02 -36.94
N LYS A 386 15.36 7.77 -36.27
CA LYS A 386 16.26 6.65 -36.57
C LYS A 386 16.42 5.66 -35.43
N CYS A 387 15.66 5.82 -34.35
CA CYS A 387 15.73 4.89 -33.23
C CYS A 387 15.22 3.49 -33.67
N PRO A 388 15.80 2.39 -33.14
CA PRO A 388 15.42 1.03 -33.51
C PRO A 388 13.91 0.75 -33.49
N VAL A 389 13.21 1.13 -32.42
CA VAL A 389 11.76 0.91 -32.29
C VAL A 389 10.97 1.67 -33.36
N HIS A 390 11.35 2.90 -33.69
CA HIS A 390 10.72 3.65 -34.78
C HIS A 390 10.88 2.94 -36.13
N LYS A 391 12.04 2.32 -36.39
CA LYS A 391 12.22 1.53 -37.63
C LYS A 391 11.34 0.28 -37.64
N THR A 392 11.25 -0.42 -36.51
CA THR A 392 10.40 -1.61 -36.38
C THR A 392 8.93 -1.28 -36.59
N LEU A 393 8.43 -0.14 -36.09
CA LEU A 393 7.03 0.27 -36.28
C LEU A 393 6.71 0.75 -37.71
N ASN A 394 7.69 1.31 -38.43
CA ASN A 394 7.49 1.73 -39.82
C ASN A 394 7.74 0.61 -40.84
N ASN A 395 8.42 -0.47 -40.43
CA ASN A 395 8.70 -1.61 -41.29
C ASN A 395 7.72 -2.75 -40.97
N ALA A 396 7.37 -3.56 -41.96
CA ALA A 396 6.58 -4.77 -41.72
C ALA A 396 7.41 -5.76 -40.87
N SER A 397 7.00 -5.97 -39.62
CA SER A 397 7.55 -7.03 -38.75
C SER A 397 6.77 -8.32 -38.99
N THR A 398 7.45 -9.47 -38.98
CA THR A 398 6.81 -10.79 -39.08
C THR A 398 6.64 -11.37 -37.67
N ILE A 399 5.45 -11.88 -37.35
CA ILE A 399 5.15 -12.57 -36.09
C ILE A 399 4.91 -14.04 -36.40
N GLU A 400 5.84 -14.90 -35.99
CA GLU A 400 5.69 -16.35 -36.08
C GLU A 400 5.09 -16.89 -34.78
N THR A 401 4.00 -17.67 -34.88
CA THR A 401 3.30 -18.22 -33.72
C THR A 401 3.41 -19.74 -33.72
N THR A 402 3.86 -20.32 -32.62
CA THR A 402 3.95 -21.77 -32.41
C THR A 402 3.39 -22.13 -31.04
N MET A 403 2.58 -23.18 -30.96
CA MET A 403 2.08 -23.72 -29.70
C MET A 403 3.17 -24.58 -29.04
N GLN A 404 3.47 -24.34 -27.76
CA GLN A 404 4.47 -25.09 -26.99
C GLN A 404 3.83 -26.18 -26.14
#